data_AF-A0A4Q3U7J8-F1
#
_entry.id   AF-A0A4Q3U7J8-F1
#
_cell.length_a   1.000
_cell.length_b   1.000
_cell.length_c   1.000
_cell.angle_alpha   90.00
_cell.angle_beta   90.00
_cell.angle_gamma   90.00
#
_symmetry.space_group_name_H-M   'P 1'
#
loop_
_entity.id
_entity.type
_entity.pdbx_description
1 polymer ?
#
loop_
_entity_poly.entity_id
_entity_poly.type
_entity_poly.pdbx_seq_one_letter_code
_entity_poly.pdbx_strand_id
1 'polypeptide(L)'
;EELRTIIAELSALRDQIADKANPLDEATGRQLARTYEIKRQEAQTLQQEYENFKEEREKEINRRMIAAMRASLDRISKTSAQIAKKRGFDAVFDSTGETNTGLPFVLYHKEAPDLTPDVQAVLRESEPPAAEPPTAKPVAGPPEDHGAGHYD
;
A
#
# COMPACT_ATOMS: atom_id res chain seq x y z
N GLU A 1 0.76 -9.23 15.20
CA GLU A 1 1.05 -10.24 16.25
C GLU A 1 0.01 -10.21 17.37
N GLU A 2 -0.13 -9.12 18.12
CA GLU A 2 -1.03 -9.04 19.29
C GLU A 2 -2.50 -9.38 19.03
N LEU A 3 -3.12 -8.82 17.99
CA LEU A 3 -4.52 -9.12 17.61
C LEU A 3 -4.74 -10.61 17.29
N ARG A 4 -3.75 -11.27 16.66
CA ARG A 4 -3.82 -12.70 16.32
C ARG A 4 -3.79 -13.55 17.58
N THR A 5 -2.94 -13.19 18.54
CA THR A 5 -2.87 -13.86 19.83
C THR A 5 -4.19 -13.74 20.59
N ILE A 6 -4.77 -12.54 20.68
CA ILE A 6 -6.04 -12.33 21.39
C ILE A 6 -7.19 -13.11 20.74
N ILE A 7 -7.26 -13.17 19.40
CA ILE A 7 -8.26 -13.97 18.68
C ILE A 7 -8.11 -15.47 18.99
N ALA A 8 -6.88 -15.98 19.01
CA ALA A 8 -6.62 -17.38 19.35
C ALA A 8 -7.03 -17.70 20.79
N GLU A 9 -6.71 -16.82 21.75
CA GLU A 9 -7.13 -16.95 23.15
C GLU A 9 -8.65 -16.91 23.31
N LEU A 10 -9.34 -16.04 22.56
CA LEU A 10 -10.80 -15.98 22.55
C LEU A 10 -11.45 -17.26 22.02
N SER A 11 -10.87 -17.88 20.99
CA SER A 11 -11.34 -19.18 20.49
C SER A 11 -11.17 -20.25 21.55
N ALA A 12 -10.00 -20.34 22.19
CA ALA A 12 -9.75 -21.31 23.24
C ALA A 12 -10.68 -21.14 24.45
N LEU A 13 -10.90 -19.89 24.89
CA LEU A 13 -11.84 -19.58 25.99
C LEU A 13 -13.28 -19.94 25.64
N ARG A 14 -13.72 -19.64 24.41
CA ARG A 14 -15.05 -20.04 23.93
C ARG A 14 -15.22 -21.56 23.99
N ASP A 15 -14.23 -22.28 23.48
CA ASP A 15 -14.29 -23.74 23.40
C ASP A 15 -14.28 -24.38 24.80
N GLN A 16 -13.52 -23.82 25.74
CA GLN A 16 -13.53 -24.25 27.15
C GLN A 16 -14.86 -23.95 27.86
N ILE A 17 -15.51 -22.83 27.57
CA ILE A 17 -16.83 -22.49 28.13
C ILE A 17 -17.93 -23.37 27.53
N ALA A 18 -17.79 -23.76 26.26
CA ALA A 18 -18.78 -24.56 25.54
C ALA A 18 -18.60 -26.08 25.70
N ASP A 19 -17.50 -26.54 26.31
CA ASP A 19 -17.20 -27.96 26.50
C ASP A 19 -18.22 -28.61 27.46
N LYS A 20 -19.16 -29.36 26.87
CA LYS A 20 -20.17 -30.13 27.61
C LYS A 20 -19.62 -31.42 28.20
N ALA A 21 -18.46 -31.91 27.74
CA ALA A 21 -17.85 -33.14 28.25
C ALA A 21 -17.15 -32.90 29.60
N ASN A 22 -16.67 -31.69 29.85
CA ASN A 22 -16.05 -31.28 31.12
C ASN A 22 -16.73 -30.02 31.68
N PRO A 23 -17.91 -30.16 32.32
CA PRO A 23 -18.65 -29.01 32.84
C PRO A 23 -17.86 -28.29 33.94
N LEU A 24 -17.71 -26.99 33.79
CA LEU A 24 -17.06 -26.13 34.78
C LEU A 24 -17.94 -25.94 36.01
N ASP A 25 -17.34 -25.75 37.18
CA ASP A 25 -18.07 -25.28 38.35
C ASP A 25 -18.52 -23.83 38.17
N GLU A 26 -19.53 -23.41 38.94
CA GLU A 26 -20.19 -22.11 38.78
C GLU A 26 -19.25 -20.92 39.02
N ALA A 27 -18.26 -21.05 39.91
CA ALA A 27 -17.29 -19.99 40.18
C ALA A 27 -16.29 -19.84 39.03
N THR A 28 -15.75 -20.96 38.56
CA THR A 28 -14.84 -21.00 37.40
C THR A 28 -15.53 -20.54 36.13
N GLY A 29 -16.76 -21.00 35.85
CA GLY A 29 -17.54 -20.57 34.69
C GLY A 29 -17.80 -19.07 34.65
N ARG A 30 -18.17 -18.46 35.80
CA ARG A 30 -18.35 -17.00 35.91
C ARG A 30 -17.05 -16.23 35.66
N GLN A 31 -15.93 -16.71 36.20
CA GLN A 31 -14.64 -16.08 36.01
C GLN A 31 -14.21 -16.13 34.55
N LEU A 32 -14.33 -17.30 33.90
CA LEU A 32 -13.99 -17.47 32.48
C LEU A 32 -14.89 -16.61 31.58
N ALA A 33 -16.20 -16.55 31.85
CA ALA A 33 -17.11 -15.69 31.10
C ALA A 33 -16.74 -14.20 31.22
N ARG A 34 -16.35 -13.73 32.40
CA ARG A 34 -15.87 -12.36 32.61
C ARG A 34 -14.57 -12.11 31.85
N THR A 35 -13.60 -13.04 31.91
CA THR A 35 -12.33 -12.93 31.17
C THR A 35 -12.56 -12.92 29.66
N TYR A 36 -13.47 -13.76 29.16
CA TYR A 36 -13.87 -13.80 27.77
C TYR A 36 -14.44 -12.45 27.32
N GLU A 37 -15.37 -11.86 28.09
CA GLU A 37 -15.96 -10.57 27.77
C GLU A 37 -14.94 -9.42 27.73
N ILE A 38 -14.00 -9.40 28.69
CA ILE A 38 -12.92 -8.40 28.70
C ILE A 38 -12.03 -8.54 27.46
N LYS A 39 -11.56 -9.77 27.16
CA LYS A 39 -10.73 -10.03 25.98
C LYS A 39 -11.46 -9.76 24.68
N ARG A 40 -12.79 -9.97 24.65
CA ARG A 40 -13.61 -9.69 23.47
C ARG A 40 -13.66 -8.18 23.19
N GLN A 41 -13.84 -7.37 24.22
CA GLN A 41 -13.81 -5.91 24.10
C GLN A 41 -12.42 -5.43 23.64
N GLU A 42 -11.36 -5.97 24.24
CA GLU A 42 -9.98 -5.67 23.86
C GLU A 42 -9.69 -6.01 22.38
N ALA A 43 -10.12 -7.19 21.92
CA ALA A 43 -10.00 -7.60 20.52
C ALA A 43 -10.76 -6.66 19.58
N GLN A 44 -11.97 -6.23 19.95
CA GLN A 44 -12.76 -5.30 19.15
C GLN A 44 -12.09 -3.94 19.03
N THR A 45 -11.56 -3.40 20.13
CA THR A 45 -10.82 -2.14 20.13
C THR A 45 -9.57 -2.25 19.26
N LEU A 46 -8.76 -3.29 19.46
CA LEU A 46 -7.53 -3.48 18.70
C LEU A 46 -7.79 -3.71 17.21
N GLN A 47 -8.88 -4.40 16.86
CA GLN A 47 -9.30 -4.55 15.46
C GLN A 47 -9.65 -3.20 14.83
N GLN A 48 -10.40 -2.36 15.53
CA GLN A 48 -10.76 -1.03 15.03
C GLN A 48 -9.51 -0.15 14.84
N GLU A 49 -8.59 -0.17 15.81
CA GLU A 49 -7.32 0.55 15.72
C GLU A 49 -6.46 0.05 14.55
N TYR A 50 -6.43 -1.26 14.33
CA TYR A 50 -5.70 -1.86 13.21
C TYR A 50 -6.25 -1.41 11.85
N GLU A 51 -7.58 -1.44 11.67
CA GLU A 51 -8.20 -0.99 10.42
C GLU A 51 -7.96 0.50 10.18
N ASN A 52 -8.08 1.34 11.22
CA ASN A 52 -7.79 2.77 11.13
C ASN A 52 -6.32 3.02 10.75
N PHE A 53 -5.39 2.33 11.42
CA PHE A 53 -3.96 2.43 11.13
C PHE A 53 -3.64 2.01 9.68
N LYS A 54 -4.24 0.91 9.21
CA LYS A 54 -4.08 0.43 7.84
C LYS A 54 -4.57 1.46 6.83
N GLU A 55 -5.77 2.02 7.04
CA GLU A 55 -6.35 3.05 6.15
C GLU A 55 -5.49 4.32 6.10
N GLU A 56 -5.03 4.80 7.27
CA GLU A 56 -4.13 5.95 7.35
C GLU A 56 -2.81 5.69 6.64
N ARG A 57 -2.23 4.50 6.83
CA ARG A 57 -0.98 4.12 6.21
C ARG A 57 -1.10 4.01 4.70
N GLU A 58 -2.19 3.45 4.19
CA GLU A 58 -2.49 3.37 2.77
C GLU A 58 -2.62 4.77 2.15
N LYS A 59 -3.36 5.68 2.82
CA LYS A 59 -3.46 7.08 2.39
C LYS A 59 -2.10 7.77 2.34
N GLU A 60 -1.24 7.54 3.33
CA GLU A 60 0.11 8.11 3.37
C GLU A 60 1.00 7.57 2.22
N ILE A 61 0.96 6.27 1.97
CA ILE A 61 1.68 5.63 0.86
C ILE A 61 1.22 6.22 -0.48
N ASN A 62 -0.09 6.32 -0.69
CA ASN A 62 -0.66 6.88 -1.92
C ASN A 62 -0.23 8.35 -2.12
N ARG A 63 -0.24 9.16 -1.06
CA ARG A 63 0.25 10.56 -1.12
C ARG A 63 1.73 10.63 -1.49
N ARG A 64 2.57 9.79 -0.87
CA ARG A 64 4.01 9.72 -1.17
C ARG A 64 4.27 9.29 -2.61
N MET A 65 3.54 8.29 -3.09
CA MET A 65 3.63 7.82 -4.49
C MET A 65 3.30 8.94 -5.48
N ILE A 66 2.18 9.64 -5.28
CA ILE A 66 1.78 10.76 -6.15
C ILE A 66 2.81 11.90 -6.10
N ALA A 67 3.33 12.23 -4.91
CA ALA A 67 4.35 13.25 -4.76
C ALA A 67 5.65 12.86 -5.50
N ALA A 68 6.10 11.61 -5.38
CA ALA A 68 7.29 11.10 -6.07
C ALA A 68 7.11 11.09 -7.60
N MET A 69 5.92 10.71 -8.07
CA MET A 69 5.56 10.76 -9.50
C MET A 69 5.61 12.19 -10.03
N ARG A 70 4.99 13.16 -9.32
CA ARG A 70 5.01 14.58 -9.70
C ARG A 70 6.42 15.16 -9.70
N ALA A 71 7.23 14.85 -8.69
CA ALA A 71 8.61 15.29 -8.62
C ALA A 71 9.43 14.72 -9.79
N SER A 72 9.23 13.45 -10.14
CA SER A 72 9.90 12.82 -11.28
C SER A 72 9.50 13.47 -12.61
N LEU A 73 8.20 13.70 -12.82
CA LEU A 73 7.69 14.40 -14.00
C LEU A 73 8.23 15.83 -14.11
N ASP A 74 8.30 16.57 -13.01
CA ASP A 74 8.88 17.93 -12.98
C ASP A 74 10.36 17.92 -13.36
N ARG A 75 11.16 16.97 -12.85
CA ARG A 75 12.56 16.80 -13.27
C ARG A 75 12.66 16.52 -14.76
N ILE A 76 11.90 15.54 -15.28
CA ILE A 76 11.90 15.20 -16.71
C ILE A 76 11.53 16.43 -17.54
N SER A 77 10.44 17.11 -17.19
CA SER A 77 9.92 18.28 -17.92
C SER A 77 10.94 19.41 -17.98
N LYS A 78 11.60 19.71 -16.85
CA LYS A 78 12.65 20.75 -16.79
C LYS A 78 13.87 20.37 -17.61
N THR A 79 14.34 19.14 -17.50
CA THR A 79 15.50 18.63 -18.27
C THR A 79 15.21 18.67 -19.77
N SER A 80 14.04 18.17 -20.19
CA SER A 80 13.58 18.23 -21.58
C SER A 80 13.53 19.66 -22.11
N ALA A 81 12.94 20.59 -21.35
CA ALA A 81 12.87 22.00 -21.75
C ALA A 81 14.26 22.65 -21.86
N GLN A 82 15.20 22.31 -20.99
CA GLN A 82 16.57 22.82 -21.05
C GLN A 82 17.32 22.30 -22.28
N ILE A 83 17.24 21.00 -22.56
CA ILE A 83 17.88 20.39 -23.74
C ILE A 83 17.26 20.95 -25.01
N ALA A 84 15.94 21.06 -25.05
CA ALA A 84 15.23 21.60 -26.21
C ALA A 84 15.64 23.04 -26.54
N LYS A 85 15.71 23.92 -25.53
CA LYS A 85 16.21 25.28 -25.68
C LYS A 85 17.65 25.31 -26.21
N LYS A 86 18.53 24.45 -25.69
CA LYS A 86 19.93 24.35 -26.15
C LYS A 86 20.03 23.89 -27.60
N ARG A 87 19.13 23.02 -28.04
CA ARG A 87 19.08 22.48 -29.42
C ARG A 87 18.27 23.37 -30.37
N GLY A 88 17.68 24.47 -29.89
CA GLY A 88 16.93 25.42 -30.70
C GLY A 88 15.52 24.95 -31.08
N PHE A 89 14.92 24.05 -30.31
CA PHE A 89 13.53 23.63 -30.53
C PHE A 89 12.55 24.60 -29.86
N ASP A 90 11.44 24.89 -30.55
CA ASP A 90 10.38 25.76 -30.05
C ASP A 90 9.37 25.04 -29.13
N ALA A 91 9.20 23.73 -29.33
CA ALA A 91 8.28 22.91 -28.57
C ALA A 91 8.82 21.48 -28.38
N VAL A 92 8.40 20.85 -27.29
CA VAL A 92 8.60 19.43 -27.01
C VAL A 92 7.26 18.84 -26.63
N PHE A 93 6.96 17.66 -27.17
CA PHE A 93 5.75 16.93 -26.89
C PHE A 93 6.10 15.56 -26.34
N ASP A 94 5.27 15.04 -25.44
CA ASP A 94 5.35 13.63 -25.07
C ASP A 94 4.92 12.78 -26.28
N SER A 95 5.69 11.74 -26.57
CA SER A 95 5.48 10.87 -27.73
C SER A 95 4.20 10.04 -27.61
N THR A 96 3.74 9.79 -26.38
CA THR A 96 2.43 9.15 -26.15
C THR A 96 1.29 10.04 -26.65
N GLY A 97 1.47 11.36 -26.59
CA GLY A 97 0.42 12.34 -26.82
C GLY A 97 -0.75 12.22 -25.85
N GLU A 98 -0.71 11.38 -24.83
CA GLU A 98 -1.87 11.09 -24.00
C GLU A 98 -2.20 12.24 -23.06
N THR A 99 -3.49 12.52 -22.96
CA THR A 99 -4.04 13.43 -21.95
C THR A 99 -4.72 12.64 -20.85
N ASN A 100 -5.07 13.30 -19.75
CA ASN A 100 -5.79 12.67 -18.64
C ASN A 100 -7.17 12.08 -19.04
N THR A 101 -7.69 12.42 -20.22
CA THR A 101 -8.93 11.85 -20.77
C THR A 101 -8.70 10.68 -21.72
N GLY A 102 -7.45 10.26 -21.91
CA GLY A 102 -7.07 9.20 -22.87
C GLY A 102 -7.13 9.65 -24.33
N LEU A 103 -7.36 10.95 -24.59
CA LEU A 103 -7.35 11.48 -25.95
C LEU A 103 -5.94 11.93 -26.32
N PRO A 104 -5.41 11.53 -27.49
CA PRO A 104 -4.13 11.99 -27.97
C PRO A 104 -4.20 13.47 -28.38
N PHE A 105 -3.27 14.30 -27.90
CA PHE A 105 -3.15 15.70 -28.32
C PHE A 105 -2.22 15.86 -29.54
N VAL A 106 -1.29 14.92 -29.76
CA VAL A 106 -0.48 14.82 -30.98
C VAL A 106 -0.91 13.56 -31.72
N LEU A 107 -1.41 13.72 -32.94
CA LEU A 107 -1.86 12.60 -33.77
C LEU A 107 -0.77 12.13 -34.74
N TYR A 108 0.00 13.06 -35.28
CA TYR A 108 1.01 12.78 -36.29
C TYR A 108 2.04 13.90 -36.35
N HIS A 109 3.30 13.53 -36.50
CA HIS A 109 4.36 14.40 -36.98
C HIS A 109 5.14 13.67 -38.07
N LYS A 110 5.64 14.40 -39.07
CA LYS A 110 6.38 13.78 -40.16
C LYS A 110 7.77 13.31 -39.72
N GLU A 111 8.52 14.21 -39.10
CA GLU A 111 9.88 13.97 -38.61
C GLU A 111 10.04 14.79 -37.31
N ALA A 112 10.06 14.11 -36.16
CA ALA A 112 10.34 14.75 -34.88
C ALA A 112 11.59 14.10 -34.27
N PRO A 113 12.62 14.88 -33.90
CA PRO A 113 13.77 14.37 -33.19
C PRO A 113 13.38 13.83 -31.81
N ASP A 114 13.86 12.64 -31.48
CA ASP A 114 13.69 12.05 -30.15
C ASP A 114 14.74 12.63 -29.18
N LEU A 115 14.25 13.29 -28.12
CA LEU A 115 15.07 13.85 -27.04
C LEU A 115 15.26 12.89 -25.86
N THR A 116 14.53 11.77 -25.81
CA THR A 116 14.56 10.84 -24.68
C THR A 116 15.96 10.35 -24.32
N PRO A 117 16.85 9.98 -25.27
CA PRO A 117 18.21 9.56 -24.92
C PRO A 117 19.02 10.66 -24.21
N ASP A 118 18.93 11.90 -24.71
CA ASP A 118 19.65 13.05 -24.14
C ASP A 118 19.13 13.37 -22.73
N VAL A 119 17.81 13.33 -22.55
CA VAL A 119 17.16 13.56 -21.25
C VAL A 119 17.57 12.48 -20.24
N GLN A 120 17.59 11.21 -20.66
CA GLN A 120 18.01 10.10 -19.81
C GLN A 120 19.46 10.22 -19.37
N ALA A 121 20.36 10.63 -20.27
CA ALA A 121 21.76 10.82 -19.95
C ALA A 121 21.93 11.87 -18.84
N VAL A 122 21.32 13.04 -19.00
CA VAL A 122 21.38 14.13 -18.00
C VAL A 122 20.75 13.73 -16.67
N LEU A 123 19.62 13.03 -16.69
CA LEU A 123 18.94 12.61 -15.46
C LEU A 123 19.79 11.62 -14.64
N ARG A 124 20.45 10.66 -15.30
CA ARG A 124 21.34 9.69 -14.64
C ARG A 124 22.56 10.35 -14.00
N GLU A 125 23.13 11.35 -14.65
CA GLU A 125 24.24 12.14 -14.08
C GLU A 125 23.81 12.97 -12.87
N SER A 126 22.53 13.38 -12.83
CA SER A 126 21.95 14.15 -11.72
C SER A 126 21.38 13.31 -10.58
N GLU A 127 21.40 11.98 -10.70
CA GLU A 127 20.91 11.10 -9.63
C GLU A 127 21.92 11.03 -8.48
N PRO A 128 21.51 11.32 -7.23
CA PRO A 128 22.29 10.88 -6.08
C PRO A 128 22.41 9.35 -6.12
N PRO A 129 23.51 8.74 -5.64
CA PRO A 129 23.58 7.29 -5.49
C PRO A 129 22.33 6.82 -4.76
N ALA A 130 21.63 5.84 -5.35
CA ALA A 130 20.32 5.40 -4.90
C ALA A 130 20.33 5.21 -3.38
N ALA A 131 19.50 5.99 -2.66
CA ALA A 131 19.20 5.69 -1.28
C ALA A 131 18.64 4.28 -1.24
N GLU A 132 19.25 3.41 -0.43
CA GLU A 132 18.82 2.02 -0.27
C GLU A 132 17.30 1.99 -0.11
N PRO A 133 16.60 1.09 -0.82
CA PRO A 133 15.17 0.97 -0.69
C PRO A 133 14.85 0.83 0.80
N PRO A 134 13.83 1.54 1.31
CA PRO A 134 13.49 1.43 2.72
C PRO A 134 13.28 -0.06 2.99
N THR A 135 14.09 -0.64 3.88
CA THR A 135 13.97 -2.03 4.29
C THR A 135 12.52 -2.26 4.67
N ALA A 136 11.76 -2.89 3.77
CA ALA A 136 10.41 -3.28 4.04
C ALA A 136 10.51 -4.34 5.14
N LYS A 137 10.33 -3.93 6.40
CA LYS A 137 9.97 -4.90 7.43
C LYS A 137 8.70 -5.58 6.89
N PRO A 138 8.69 -6.92 6.76
CA PRO A 138 7.52 -7.60 6.25
C PRO A 138 6.37 -7.31 7.21
N VAL A 139 5.39 -6.53 6.74
CA VAL A 139 4.07 -6.53 7.35
C VAL A 139 3.54 -7.93 7.05
N ALA A 140 3.51 -8.79 8.07
CA ALA A 140 2.94 -10.12 7.95
C ALA A 140 1.53 -9.98 7.36
N GLY A 141 1.38 -10.41 6.10
CA GLY A 141 0.10 -10.39 5.41
C GLY A 141 -0.94 -11.15 6.25
N PRO A 142 -2.23 -10.76 6.19
CA PRO A 142 -3.28 -11.54 6.82
C PRO A 142 -3.23 -12.98 6.29
N PRO A 143 -3.53 -13.99 7.14
CA PRO A 143 -3.53 -15.38 6.69
C PRO A 143 -4.49 -15.53 5.51
N GLU A 144 -4.04 -16.24 4.49
CA GLU A 144 -4.86 -16.66 3.35
C GLU A 144 -6.11 -17.35 3.89
N ASP A 145 -7.27 -16.79 3.55
CA ASP A 145 -8.55 -17.48 3.70
C ASP A 145 -8.53 -18.66 2.73
N HIS A 146 -8.17 -19.84 3.22
CA HIS A 146 -8.47 -21.09 2.54
C HIS A 146 -9.97 -21.28 2.60
N GLY A 147 -10.67 -20.64 1.66
CA GLY A 147 -12.07 -20.85 1.38
C GLY A 147 -12.33 -22.33 1.19
N ALA A 148 -12.92 -22.94 2.22
CA ALA A 148 -13.54 -24.25 2.12
C ALA A 148 -14.82 -24.08 1.30
N GLY A 149 -14.67 -24.13 -0.03
CA GLY A 149 -15.77 -24.50 -0.90
C GLY A 149 -16.13 -25.95 -0.63
N HIS A 150 -17.30 -26.19 -0.04
CA HIS A 150 -18.11 -27.35 -0.38
C HIS A 150 -19.59 -26.97 -0.34
N TYR A 151 -20.15 -26.85 -1.54
CA TYR A 151 -21.57 -27.04 -1.80
C TYR A 151 -21.92 -28.50 -1.52
N ASP A 152 -22.93 -28.72 -0.68
CA ASP A 152 -24.07 -29.63 -0.90
C ASP A 152 -25.23 -29.25 0.02
#